data_AF-A0A423UF35-F1
#
_entry.id   AF-A0A423UF35-F1
#
_cell.length_a   1.000
_cell.length_b   1.000
_cell.length_c   1.000
_cell.angle_alpha   90.00
_cell.angle_beta   90.00
_cell.angle_gamma   90.00
#
_symmetry.space_group_name_H-M   'P 1'
#
loop_
_entity.id
_entity.type
_entity.pdbx_description
1 polymer ?
#
loop_
_entity_poly.entity_id
_entity_poly.type
_entity_poly.pdbx_seq_one_letter_code
_entity_poly.pdbx_strand_id
1 'polypeptide(L)' 'MARYRFRLNELGFREHERMRVIQKANFGGRVVAHGTERIAIDGDTASHILVEVR' A
#
# COMPACT_ATOMS: atom_id res chain seq x y z
N MET A 1 9.69 0.80 -17.23
CA MET A 1 9.38 -0.11 -16.12
C MET A 1 8.93 0.73 -14.94
N ALA A 2 7.71 0.59 -14.46
CA ALA A 2 7.12 1.57 -13.57
C ALA A 2 7.67 1.42 -12.13
N ARG A 3 8.30 2.48 -11.61
CA ARG A 3 9.03 2.52 -10.32
C ARG A 3 8.19 2.02 -9.14
N TYR A 4 6.87 2.19 -9.17
CA TYR A 4 5.98 1.72 -8.11
C TYR A 4 5.93 0.19 -8.01
N ARG A 5 5.98 -0.56 -9.13
CA ARG A 5 5.92 -2.04 -9.10
C ARG A 5 7.13 -2.62 -8.38
N PHE A 6 8.31 -2.01 -8.55
CA PHE A 6 9.51 -2.40 -7.82
C PHE A 6 9.35 -2.15 -6.31
N ARG A 7 8.90 -0.95 -5.91
CA ARG A 7 8.66 -0.63 -4.50
C ARG A 7 7.63 -1.55 -3.84
N LEU A 8 6.53 -1.86 -4.53
CA LEU A 8 5.49 -2.75 -3.98
C LEU A 8 6.04 -4.17 -3.73
N ASN A 9 6.92 -4.66 -4.61
CA ASN A 9 7.61 -5.93 -4.39
C ASN A 9 8.58 -5.87 -3.20
N GLU A 10 9.32 -4.76 -3.02
CA GLU A 10 10.19 -4.57 -1.85
C GLU A 10 9.41 -4.53 -0.53
N LEU A 11 8.19 -3.98 -0.55
CA LEU A 11 7.26 -3.99 0.58
C LEU A 11 6.56 -5.35 0.77
N GLY A 12 6.83 -6.33 -0.10
CA GLY A 12 6.24 -7.66 -0.02
C GLY A 12 4.77 -7.75 -0.47
N PHE A 13 4.22 -6.70 -1.07
CA PHE A 13 2.84 -6.70 -1.54
C PHE A 13 2.68 -7.54 -2.79
N ARG A 14 1.59 -8.30 -2.86
CA ARG A 14 1.22 -9.07 -4.05
C ARG A 14 -0.10 -8.60 -4.64
N GLU A 15 -0.23 -8.75 -5.96
CA GLU A 15 -1.52 -8.58 -6.63
C GLU A 15 -2.54 -9.53 -6.01
N HIS A 16 -3.76 -9.03 -5.80
CA HIS A 16 -4.90 -9.73 -5.15
C HIS A 16 -4.76 -10.05 -3.66
N GLU A 17 -3.71 -9.57 -2.99
CA GLU A 17 -3.59 -9.71 -1.55
C GLU A 17 -4.65 -8.87 -0.80
N ARG A 18 -5.19 -9.42 0.28
CA ARG A 18 -6.08 -8.67 1.17
C ARG A 18 -5.26 -7.83 2.13
N MET A 19 -5.54 -6.54 2.17
CA MET A 19 -4.92 -5.61 3.09
C MET A 19 -5.96 -4.85 3.89
N ARG A 20 -5.58 -4.39 5.08
CA ARG A 20 -6.41 -3.50 5.90
C ARG A 20 -5.76 -2.14 6.00
N VAL A 21 -6.43 -1.11 5.48
CA VAL A 21 -6.08 0.28 5.81
C VAL A 21 -6.45 0.51 7.26
N ILE A 22 -5.45 0.85 8.09
CA ILE A 22 -5.62 1.10 9.52
C ILE A 22 -5.58 2.60 9.84
N GLN A 23 -5.04 3.42 8.95
CA GLN A 23 -4.98 4.86 9.12
C GLN A 23 -4.93 5.59 7.77
N LYS A 24 -5.67 6.70 7.67
CA LYS A 24 -5.44 7.74 6.66
C LYS A 24 -4.39 8.70 7.22
N ALA A 25 -3.23 8.81 6.55
CA ALA A 25 -2.10 9.52 7.11
C ALA A 25 -2.10 11.02 6.74
N ASN A 26 -1.56 11.85 7.63
CA ASN A 26 -1.51 13.31 7.43
C ASN A 26 -0.55 13.74 6.30
N PHE A 27 0.39 12.89 5.90
CA PHE A 27 1.28 13.11 4.75
C PHE A 27 0.62 12.79 3.39
N GLY A 28 -0.72 12.62 3.36
CA GLY A 28 -1.46 12.32 2.14
C GLY A 28 -1.46 10.84 1.73
N GLY A 29 -0.80 9.97 2.51
CA GLY A 29 -0.72 8.53 2.28
C GLY A 29 -1.70 7.69 3.11
N ARG A 30 -1.42 6.38 3.20
CA ARG A 30 -2.18 5.40 3.99
C ARG A 30 -1.22 4.54 4.80
N VAL A 31 -1.66 4.09 5.97
CA VAL A 31 -0.97 3.03 6.71
C VAL A 31 -1.81 1.77 6.60
N VAL A 32 -1.17 0.68 6.16
CA VAL A 32 -1.79 -0.64 6.03
C VAL A 32 -1.20 -1.61 7.04
N ALA A 33 -2.04 -2.50 7.56
CA ALA A 33 -1.57 -3.68 8.27
C ALA A 33 -1.21 -4.77 7.24
N HIS A 34 0.01 -5.29 7.33
CA HIS A 34 0.52 -6.37 6.48
C HIS A 34 1.24 -7.39 7.36
N GLY A 35 0.64 -8.58 7.51
CA GLY A 35 1.11 -9.56 8.49
C GLY A 35 1.12 -8.96 9.92
N THR A 36 2.30 -8.95 10.54
CA THR A 36 2.54 -8.34 11.87
C THR A 36 3.04 -6.89 11.79
N GLU A 37 3.21 -6.35 10.59
CA GLU A 37 3.81 -5.04 10.34
C GLU A 37 2.76 -3.97 10.04
N ARG A 38 3.19 -2.72 10.21
CA ARG A 38 2.45 -1.52 9.78
C ARG A 38 3.30 -0.79 8.76
N ILE A 39 2.80 -0.74 7.53
CA ILE A 39 3.54 -0.17 6.41
C ILE A 39 2.89 1.14 6.01
N ALA A 40 3.70 2.20 6.00
CA ALA A 40 3.30 3.51 5.49
C ALA A 40 3.50 3.56 3.96
N ILE A 41 2.43 3.90 3.24
CA ILE A 41 2.44 4.08 1.79
C ILE A 41 2.18 5.56 1.52
N ASP A 42 3.10 6.22 0.82
CA ASP A 42 2.94 7.61 0.41
C ASP A 42 1.79 7.80 -0.59
N GLY A 43 1.32 9.05 -0.74
CA GLY A 43 0.15 9.35 -1.57
C GLY A 43 0.35 9.05 -3.06
N ASP A 44 1.56 9.25 -3.59
CA ASP A 44 1.90 9.00 -4.98
C ASP A 44 1.83 7.49 -5.26
N THR A 45 2.54 6.69 -4.46
CA THR A 45 2.49 5.22 -4.55
C THR A 45 1.06 4.70 -4.37
N ALA A 46 0.31 5.21 -3.38
CA ALA A 46 -1.06 4.76 -3.12
C ALA A 46 -2.02 5.05 -4.28
N SER A 47 -1.82 6.15 -5.01
CA SER A 47 -2.67 6.54 -6.15
C SER A 47 -2.57 5.57 -7.34
N HIS A 48 -1.49 4.79 -7.39
CA HIS A 48 -1.24 3.79 -8.42
C HIS A 48 -1.71 2.38 -8.06
N ILE A 49 -2.31 2.18 -6.88
CA ILE A 49 -2.81 0.88 -6.42
C ILE A 49 -4.32 0.81 -6.65
N LEU A 50 -4.74 -0.08 -7.54
CA LEU A 50 -6.16 -0.41 -7.71
C LEU A 50 -6.62 -1.32 -6.56
N VAL A 51 -7.72 -0.96 -5.93
CA VAL A 51 -8.31 -1.73 -4.82
C VAL A 51 -9.80 -1.97 -5.07
N GLU A 52 -10.30 -3.10 -4.58
CA GLU A 52 -11.73 -3.38 -4.44
C GLU A 52 -12.07 -3.27 -2.95
N VAL A 53 -13.04 -2.40 -2.61
CA VAL A 53 -13.51 -2.27 -1.22
C VAL A 53 -14.66 -3.26 -1.02
N ARG A 54 -14.54 -4.09 0.03
CA ARG A 54 -15.59 -5.01 0.47
C ARG A 54 -16.23 -4.52 1.75
#